data_AF-A0A7V3RL72-F1
#
_entry.id   AF-A0A7V3RL72-F1
#
_cell.length_a   1.000
_cell.length_b   1.000
_cell.length_c   1.000
_cell.angle_alpha   90.00
_cell.angle_beta   90.00
_cell.angle_gamma   90.00
#
_symmetry.space_group_name_H-M   'P 1'
#
loop_
_entity.id
_entity.type
_entity.pdbx_description
1 polymer ?
#
loop_
_entity_poly.entity_id
_entity_poly.type
_entity_poly.pdbx_seq_one_letter_code
_entity_poly.pdbx_strand_id
1 'polypeptide(L)'
;MGNVPSEKVKKLIKLNAYEKFLSDFERIVAEIINENINILNFRENLKRLINNIIKEVSGSELYFIQMLSCVEPPFKFTSHSINTAIFSYIIATQLSIELTSIKKIMQAALLHDIGKLDFSEKIKELYIYRSDDRNDITKKHPLWGNRILLYHLKTEMDVAELVLNHHERNDGSGYPRGLTDKELSLNDGVLIIANLLDNIISKTNYAGYEALSKNIEILLSEHSNKIFPEIKNVLHELFTLKEDNRTQRRLKIKAKCIIENIHTKSYYPCEITNISSGGIEISTSTELHDAFAYKITSRITDNLYIKDKVCKVIWNKPSSGKFIYGLKFDSPNENIVSKLVNNLE
;
A
#
# COMPACT_ATOMS: atom_id res chain seq x y z
N MET A 1 -24.36 -0.46 -23.52
CA MET A 1 -23.44 -0.57 -22.36
C MET A 1 -22.20 0.25 -22.70
N GLY A 2 -21.84 1.24 -21.88
CA GLY A 2 -20.67 2.07 -22.19
C GLY A 2 -19.40 1.26 -21.95
N ASN A 3 -18.57 1.09 -22.97
CA ASN A 3 -17.25 0.45 -22.83
C ASN A 3 -16.41 1.26 -21.83
N VAL A 4 -16.25 0.74 -20.61
CA VAL A 4 -15.21 1.23 -19.70
C VAL A 4 -13.88 0.89 -20.37
N PRO A 5 -13.00 1.87 -20.67
CA PRO A 5 -11.71 1.58 -21.30
C PRO A 5 -10.97 0.51 -20.50
N SER A 6 -10.45 -0.51 -21.18
CA SER A 6 -9.78 -1.68 -20.57
C SER A 6 -8.72 -1.29 -19.52
N GLU A 7 -8.01 -0.19 -19.78
CA GLU A 7 -7.02 0.43 -18.90
C GLU A 7 -7.57 0.88 -17.53
N LYS A 8 -8.79 1.43 -17.49
CA LYS A 8 -9.41 1.85 -16.22
C LYS A 8 -9.85 0.65 -15.38
N VAL A 9 -10.24 -0.44 -16.03
CA VAL A 9 -10.61 -1.71 -15.38
C VAL A 9 -9.38 -2.37 -14.75
N LYS A 10 -8.24 -2.38 -15.47
CA LYS A 10 -6.97 -2.86 -14.93
C LYS A 10 -6.57 -2.10 -13.65
N LYS A 11 -6.67 -0.76 -13.66
CA LYS A 11 -6.40 0.06 -12.46
C LYS A 11 -7.27 -0.32 -11.26
N LEU A 12 -8.57 -0.58 -11.48
CA LEU A 12 -9.48 -1.02 -10.40
C LEU A 12 -9.13 -2.40 -9.85
N ILE A 13 -8.78 -3.35 -10.74
CA ILE A 13 -8.35 -4.68 -10.32
C ILE A 13 -7.09 -4.60 -9.45
N LYS A 14 -6.13 -3.74 -9.82
CA LYS A 14 -4.89 -3.56 -9.05
C LYS A 14 -5.12 -2.85 -7.71
N LEU A 15 -6.06 -1.91 -7.65
CA LEU A 15 -6.47 -1.30 -6.39
C LEU A 15 -7.05 -2.33 -5.41
N ASN A 16 -7.87 -3.24 -5.91
CA ASN A 16 -8.42 -4.31 -5.09
C ASN A 16 -7.35 -5.32 -4.62
N ALA A 17 -6.38 -5.63 -5.48
CA ALA A 17 -5.23 -6.45 -5.08
C ALA A 17 -4.46 -5.77 -3.93
N TYR A 18 -4.25 -4.46 -4.03
CA TYR A 18 -3.59 -3.68 -3.00
C TYR A 18 -4.37 -3.62 -1.68
N GLU A 19 -5.68 -3.37 -1.71
CA GLU A 19 -6.54 -3.44 -0.51
C GLU A 19 -6.45 -4.81 0.17
N LYS A 20 -6.42 -5.88 -0.63
CA LYS A 20 -6.21 -7.22 -0.10
C LYS A 20 -4.84 -7.39 0.55
N PHE A 21 -3.78 -6.80 -0.01
CA PHE A 21 -2.44 -6.83 0.61
C PHE A 21 -2.45 -6.16 1.97
N LEU A 22 -3.11 -5.00 2.09
CA LEU A 22 -3.27 -4.31 3.37
C LEU A 22 -3.98 -5.20 4.38
N SER A 23 -5.12 -5.78 4.02
CA SER A 23 -5.89 -6.64 4.92
C SER A 23 -5.13 -7.93 5.32
N ASP A 24 -4.44 -8.56 4.37
CA ASP A 24 -3.63 -9.74 4.65
C ASP A 24 -2.45 -9.38 5.58
N PHE A 25 -1.83 -8.20 5.42
CA PHE A 25 -0.75 -7.74 6.28
C PHE A 25 -1.23 -7.32 7.68
N GLU A 26 -2.39 -6.67 7.81
CA GLU A 26 -2.99 -6.35 9.11
C GLU A 26 -3.23 -7.60 9.96
N ARG A 27 -3.69 -8.70 9.34
CA ARG A 27 -3.84 -9.99 10.02
C ARG A 27 -2.50 -10.53 10.50
N ILE A 28 -1.46 -10.44 9.67
CA ILE A 28 -0.10 -10.84 10.04
C ILE A 28 0.41 -10.00 11.22
N VAL A 29 0.22 -8.68 11.21
CA VAL A 29 0.61 -7.79 12.31
C VAL A 29 -0.14 -8.17 13.61
N ALA A 30 -1.43 -8.46 13.52
CA ALA A 30 -2.21 -8.91 14.68
C ALA A 30 -1.70 -10.25 15.26
N GLU A 31 -1.24 -11.17 14.41
CA GLU A 31 -0.57 -12.41 14.84
C GLU A 31 0.76 -12.12 15.57
N ILE A 32 1.55 -11.17 15.06
CA ILE A 32 2.87 -10.82 15.61
C ILE A 32 2.81 -10.26 17.03
N ILE A 33 1.83 -9.40 17.29
CA ILE A 33 1.65 -8.73 18.58
C ILE A 33 1.17 -9.72 19.66
N ASN A 34 0.64 -10.88 19.26
CA ASN A 34 0.22 -11.93 20.18
C ASN A 34 1.43 -12.63 20.82
N GLU A 35 1.42 -12.78 22.14
CA GLU A 35 2.49 -13.46 22.90
C GLU A 35 2.69 -14.91 22.46
N ASN A 36 1.61 -15.59 22.05
CA ASN A 36 1.64 -16.99 21.64
C ASN A 36 1.57 -17.14 20.11
N ILE A 37 2.42 -16.39 19.39
CA ILE A 37 2.48 -16.45 17.94
C ILE A 37 2.82 -17.88 17.46
N ASN A 38 2.03 -18.38 16.50
CA ASN A 38 2.41 -19.58 15.76
C ASN A 38 3.39 -19.19 14.64
N ILE A 39 4.68 -19.40 14.88
CA ILE A 39 5.78 -19.00 13.97
C ILE A 39 5.64 -19.65 12.59
N LEU A 40 5.16 -20.89 12.50
CA LEU A 40 4.98 -21.58 11.21
C LEU A 40 3.87 -20.92 10.40
N ASN A 41 2.74 -20.61 11.04
CA ASN A 41 1.63 -19.92 10.40
C ASN A 41 2.03 -18.52 9.93
N PHE A 42 2.73 -17.76 10.80
CA PHE A 42 3.27 -16.44 10.46
C PHE A 42 4.15 -16.49 9.20
N ARG A 43 5.13 -17.42 9.15
CA ARG A 43 6.04 -17.57 8.00
C ARG A 43 5.30 -17.92 6.72
N GLU A 44 4.35 -18.84 6.77
CA GLU A 44 3.56 -19.23 5.59
C GLU A 44 2.63 -18.10 5.12
N ASN A 45 1.99 -17.37 6.03
CA ASN A 45 1.16 -16.22 5.70
C ASN A 45 1.98 -15.10 5.06
N LEU A 46 3.15 -14.80 5.60
CA LEU A 46 4.05 -13.79 5.06
C LEU A 46 4.58 -14.17 3.68
N LYS A 47 5.01 -15.43 3.50
CA LYS A 47 5.43 -15.98 2.20
C LYS A 47 4.30 -15.91 1.17
N ARG A 48 3.07 -16.24 1.57
CA ARG A 48 1.88 -16.14 0.71
C ARG A 48 1.61 -14.69 0.29
N LEU A 49 1.69 -13.74 1.22
CA LEU A 49 1.54 -12.32 0.93
C LEU A 49 2.60 -11.85 -0.09
N ILE A 50 3.88 -12.15 0.15
CA ILE A 50 4.98 -11.79 -0.76
C ILE A 50 4.75 -12.37 -2.16
N ASN A 51 4.40 -13.66 -2.27
CA ASN A 51 4.11 -14.28 -3.57
C ASN A 51 2.90 -13.65 -4.26
N ASN A 52 1.86 -13.24 -3.52
CA ASN A 52 0.71 -12.54 -4.08
C ASN A 52 1.10 -11.14 -4.59
N ILE A 53 1.92 -10.39 -3.84
CA ILE A 53 2.44 -9.09 -4.29
C ILE A 53 3.22 -9.26 -5.59
N ILE A 54 4.19 -10.18 -5.63
CA ILE A 54 4.99 -10.47 -6.84
C ILE A 54 4.08 -10.79 -8.02
N LYS A 55 3.12 -11.70 -7.82
CA LYS A 55 2.18 -12.13 -8.87
C LYS A 55 1.38 -10.97 -9.46
N GLU A 56 0.90 -10.05 -8.64
CA GLU A 56 0.06 -8.95 -9.10
C GLU A 56 0.86 -7.77 -9.64
N VAL A 57 2.04 -7.50 -9.09
CA VAL A 57 2.89 -6.36 -9.47
C VAL A 57 3.68 -6.67 -10.74
N SER A 58 4.12 -7.93 -10.93
CA SER A 58 4.87 -8.35 -12.12
C SER A 58 4.10 -8.05 -13.42
N GLY A 59 4.72 -7.31 -14.33
CA GLY A 59 4.11 -6.87 -15.59
C GLY A 59 3.01 -5.80 -15.41
N SER A 60 2.94 -5.17 -14.25
CA SER A 60 1.98 -4.12 -13.90
C SER A 60 2.60 -3.05 -12.98
N GLU A 61 3.92 -2.95 -12.95
CA GLU A 61 4.71 -2.14 -12.02
C GLU A 61 4.28 -0.68 -12.06
N LEU A 62 4.12 -0.12 -13.27
CA LEU A 62 3.72 1.28 -13.47
C LEU A 62 2.33 1.58 -12.89
N TYR A 63 1.37 0.65 -12.97
CA TYR A 63 0.04 0.84 -12.40
C TYR A 63 0.09 0.92 -10.87
N PHE A 64 0.91 0.08 -10.24
CA PHE A 64 1.10 0.13 -8.79
C PHE A 64 1.75 1.45 -8.38
N ILE A 65 2.85 1.84 -9.02
CA ILE A 65 3.53 3.11 -8.73
C ILE A 65 2.56 4.31 -8.82
N GLN A 66 1.77 4.40 -9.89
CA GLN A 66 0.80 5.46 -10.08
C GLN A 66 -0.27 5.45 -8.98
N MET A 67 -0.74 4.26 -8.60
CA MET A 67 -1.76 4.07 -7.58
C MET A 67 -1.25 4.43 -6.18
N LEU A 68 -0.05 3.99 -5.81
CA LEU A 68 0.57 4.31 -4.51
C LEU A 68 0.72 5.82 -4.33
N SER A 69 0.96 6.54 -5.42
CA SER A 69 1.03 7.99 -5.45
C SER A 69 -0.35 8.69 -5.38
N CYS A 70 -1.46 7.94 -5.45
CA CYS A 70 -2.83 8.49 -5.52
C CYS A 70 -3.70 8.15 -4.32
N VAL A 71 -3.42 7.04 -3.64
CA VAL A 71 -4.28 6.49 -2.58
C VAL A 71 -3.86 7.09 -1.24
N GLU A 72 -4.78 7.78 -0.57
CA GLU A 72 -4.62 8.07 0.86
C GLU A 72 -4.75 6.74 1.63
N PRO A 73 -3.69 6.28 2.29
CA PRO A 73 -3.74 4.97 2.88
C PRO A 73 -4.61 4.95 4.15
N PRO A 74 -5.55 3.99 4.28
CA PRO A 74 -6.04 3.61 5.59
C PRO A 74 -4.88 2.96 6.35
N PHE A 75 -4.65 3.38 7.61
CA PHE A 75 -3.59 2.86 8.48
C PHE A 75 -2.15 3.05 7.94
N LYS A 76 -1.55 4.20 8.28
CA LYS A 76 -0.22 4.63 7.79
C LYS A 76 0.89 3.58 7.93
N PHE A 77 0.90 2.81 9.02
CA PHE A 77 1.89 1.76 9.24
C PHE A 77 1.78 0.64 8.20
N THR A 78 0.58 0.05 8.06
CA THR A 78 0.30 -1.06 7.15
C THR A 78 0.62 -0.67 5.70
N SER A 79 0.14 0.50 5.27
CA SER A 79 0.40 0.97 3.93
C SER A 79 1.88 1.24 3.67
N HIS A 80 2.59 1.79 4.65
CA HIS A 80 4.01 2.07 4.50
C HIS A 80 4.78 0.78 4.24
N SER A 81 4.58 -0.24 5.08
CA SER A 81 5.17 -1.57 4.89
C SER A 81 4.87 -2.19 3.52
N ILE A 82 3.61 -2.15 3.07
CA ILE A 82 3.22 -2.72 1.76
C ILE A 82 3.85 -1.92 0.61
N ASN A 83 3.83 -0.60 0.68
CA ASN A 83 4.41 0.26 -0.35
C ASN A 83 5.91 0.08 -0.46
N THR A 84 6.61 0.07 0.68
CA THR A 84 8.05 -0.22 0.73
C THR A 84 8.34 -1.57 0.10
N ALA A 85 7.55 -2.62 0.38
CA ALA A 85 7.74 -3.94 -0.23
C ALA A 85 7.51 -3.93 -1.75
N ILE A 86 6.52 -3.19 -2.24
CA ILE A 86 6.26 -3.03 -3.69
C ILE A 86 7.42 -2.28 -4.36
N PHE A 87 7.88 -1.16 -3.79
CA PHE A 87 9.01 -0.41 -4.33
C PHE A 87 10.30 -1.24 -4.30
N SER A 88 10.55 -1.99 -3.22
CA SER A 88 11.69 -2.90 -3.14
C SER A 88 11.67 -3.96 -4.24
N TYR A 89 10.51 -4.56 -4.51
CA TYR A 89 10.35 -5.51 -5.61
C TYR A 89 10.69 -4.88 -6.97
N ILE A 90 10.13 -3.70 -7.25
CA ILE A 90 10.31 -3.02 -8.54
C ILE A 90 11.79 -2.64 -8.73
N ILE A 91 12.40 -2.00 -7.75
CA ILE A 91 13.81 -1.56 -7.81
C ILE A 91 14.73 -2.78 -7.96
N ALA A 92 14.56 -3.81 -7.13
CA ALA A 92 15.42 -4.99 -7.16
C ALA A 92 15.31 -5.76 -8.48
N THR A 93 14.11 -5.80 -9.08
CA THR A 93 13.89 -6.45 -10.39
C THR A 93 14.63 -5.70 -11.50
N GLN A 94 14.61 -4.36 -11.50
CA GLN A 94 15.36 -3.56 -12.48
C GLN A 94 16.88 -3.72 -12.31
N LEU A 95 17.35 -3.90 -11.07
CA LEU A 95 18.74 -4.24 -10.77
C LEU A 95 19.12 -5.69 -11.10
N SER A 96 18.20 -6.49 -11.65
CA SER A 96 18.41 -7.91 -11.95
C SER A 96 18.85 -8.75 -10.74
N ILE A 97 18.39 -8.38 -9.54
CA ILE A 97 18.64 -9.15 -8.31
C ILE A 97 17.87 -10.48 -8.37
N GLU A 98 18.47 -11.56 -7.89
CA GLU A 98 17.84 -12.88 -7.90
C GLU A 98 16.55 -12.91 -7.07
N LEU A 99 15.53 -13.61 -7.55
CA LEU A 99 14.20 -13.68 -6.92
C LEU A 99 14.24 -14.13 -5.45
N THR A 100 15.17 -15.01 -5.07
CA THR A 100 15.36 -15.44 -3.67
C THR A 100 15.77 -14.28 -2.78
N SER A 101 16.72 -13.46 -3.22
CA SER A 101 17.13 -12.22 -2.55
C SER A 101 16.03 -11.16 -2.57
N ILE A 102 15.30 -11.01 -3.69
CA ILE A 102 14.13 -10.11 -3.77
C ILE A 102 13.11 -10.44 -2.67
N LYS A 103 12.78 -11.72 -2.49
CA LYS A 103 11.82 -12.14 -1.45
C LYS A 103 12.29 -11.79 -0.05
N LYS A 104 13.61 -11.88 0.23
CA LYS A 104 14.19 -11.46 1.51
C LYS A 104 14.13 -9.95 1.72
N ILE A 105 14.41 -9.16 0.67
CA ILE A 105 14.25 -7.70 0.72
C ILE A 105 12.78 -7.34 0.96
N MET A 106 11.83 -7.98 0.26
CA MET A 106 10.40 -7.74 0.48
C MET A 106 9.95 -8.15 1.88
N GLN A 107 10.50 -9.24 2.43
CA GLN A 107 10.23 -9.64 3.80
C GLN A 107 10.72 -8.60 4.80
N ALA A 108 11.95 -8.12 4.62
CA ALA A 108 12.50 -7.03 5.43
C ALA A 108 11.68 -5.75 5.27
N ALA A 109 11.26 -5.40 4.05
CA ALA A 109 10.43 -4.24 3.77
C ALA A 109 9.07 -4.28 4.48
N LEU A 110 8.41 -5.44 4.54
CA LEU A 110 7.16 -5.58 5.28
C LEU A 110 7.38 -5.36 6.79
N LEU A 111 8.52 -5.79 7.32
CA LEU A 111 8.80 -5.86 8.76
C LEU A 111 9.77 -4.78 9.27
N HIS A 112 10.23 -3.85 8.43
CA HIS A 112 11.30 -2.91 8.78
C HIS A 112 10.95 -2.03 10.00
N ASP A 113 9.69 -1.63 10.07
CA ASP A 113 9.15 -0.77 11.11
C ASP A 113 8.55 -1.53 12.29
N ILE A 114 8.70 -2.86 12.36
CA ILE A 114 8.07 -3.70 13.39
C ILE A 114 8.45 -3.30 14.81
N GLY A 115 9.64 -2.71 15.01
CA GLY A 115 10.06 -2.16 16.30
C GLY A 115 9.22 -0.97 16.80
N LYS A 116 8.36 -0.38 15.96
CA LYS A 116 7.41 0.67 16.33
C LYS A 116 6.08 0.11 16.88
N LEU A 117 5.84 -1.20 16.75
CA LEU A 117 4.60 -1.81 17.25
C LEU A 117 4.56 -1.83 18.77
N ASP A 118 3.36 -1.67 19.32
CA ASP A 118 3.13 -1.78 20.76
C ASP A 118 2.99 -3.25 21.17
N PHE A 119 4.09 -3.83 21.62
CA PHE A 119 4.12 -5.19 22.15
C PHE A 119 3.76 -5.22 23.65
N SER A 120 3.32 -6.38 24.14
CA SER A 120 3.12 -6.58 25.58
C SER A 120 4.41 -6.35 26.37
N GLU A 121 4.30 -5.97 27.65
CA GLU A 121 5.47 -5.76 28.52
C GLU A 121 6.37 -7.00 28.57
N LYS A 122 5.78 -8.20 28.55
CA LYS A 122 6.56 -9.45 28.53
C LYS A 122 7.45 -9.58 27.30
N ILE A 123 6.95 -9.25 26.09
CA ILE A 123 7.78 -9.26 24.87
C ILE A 123 8.83 -8.14 24.94
N LYS A 124 8.45 -6.96 25.45
CA LYS A 124 9.38 -5.83 25.63
C LYS A 124 10.51 -6.18 26.61
N GLU A 125 10.22 -6.82 27.73
CA GLU A 125 11.19 -7.27 28.73
C GLU A 125 12.20 -8.27 28.15
N LEU A 126 11.73 -9.21 27.33
CA LEU A 126 12.57 -10.24 26.73
C LEU A 126 13.52 -9.71 25.66
N TYR A 127 13.07 -8.74 24.84
CA TYR A 127 13.78 -8.40 23.60
C TYR A 127 14.16 -6.92 23.46
N ILE A 128 13.46 -6.00 24.14
CA ILE A 128 13.58 -4.54 23.93
C ILE A 128 14.32 -3.87 25.09
N TYR A 129 14.14 -4.37 26.32
CA TYR A 129 14.56 -3.76 27.59
C TYR A 129 16.06 -3.46 27.73
N ARG A 130 16.93 -4.16 27.00
CA ARG A 130 18.39 -3.93 27.00
C ARG A 130 18.83 -2.72 26.17
N SER A 131 18.12 -1.59 26.25
CA SER A 131 18.60 -0.33 25.67
C SER A 131 18.32 0.78 26.69
N ASP A 132 19.39 1.42 27.18
CA ASP A 132 19.40 2.27 28.38
C ASP A 132 18.61 3.59 28.30
N ASP A 133 17.72 3.76 27.32
CA ASP A 133 16.97 5.01 27.17
C ASP A 133 15.62 4.80 26.46
N ARG A 134 14.50 4.86 27.18
CA ARG A 134 13.17 4.64 26.55
C ARG A 134 12.73 5.83 25.66
N ASN A 135 13.49 6.91 25.61
CA ASN A 135 12.96 8.21 25.19
C ASN A 135 12.99 8.49 23.67
N ASP A 136 13.68 7.69 22.83
CA ASP A 136 13.68 7.88 21.36
C ASP A 136 13.37 6.57 20.60
N ILE A 137 12.09 6.23 20.51
CA ILE A 137 11.58 5.10 19.72
C ILE A 137 11.94 5.21 18.23
N THR A 138 12.06 6.43 17.71
CA THR A 138 12.35 6.66 16.29
C THR A 138 13.74 6.18 15.94
N LYS A 139 14.75 6.40 16.77
CA LYS A 139 16.10 5.89 16.50
C LYS A 139 16.30 4.43 16.90
N LYS A 140 15.47 3.91 17.81
CA LYS A 140 15.64 2.57 18.37
C LYS A 140 14.84 1.47 17.67
N HIS A 141 13.77 1.81 16.94
CA HIS A 141 12.96 0.80 16.26
C HIS A 141 13.73 -0.12 15.30
N PRO A 142 14.85 0.26 14.63
CA PRO A 142 15.59 -0.70 13.80
C PRO A 142 16.25 -1.78 14.67
N LEU A 143 16.83 -1.37 15.81
CA LEU A 143 17.43 -2.28 16.79
C LEU A 143 16.38 -3.19 17.42
N TRP A 144 15.24 -2.62 17.83
CA TRP A 144 14.15 -3.40 18.41
C TRP A 144 13.55 -4.35 17.38
N GLY A 145 13.34 -3.88 16.15
CA GLY A 145 12.85 -4.68 15.03
C GLY A 145 13.77 -5.86 14.73
N ASN A 146 15.08 -5.63 14.64
CA ASN A 146 16.07 -6.69 14.50
C ASN A 146 15.98 -7.74 15.62
N ARG A 147 15.88 -7.32 16.89
CA ARG A 147 15.76 -8.25 18.03
C ARG A 147 14.44 -9.02 18.01
N ILE A 148 13.32 -8.36 17.71
CA ILE A 148 12.01 -9.02 17.56
C ILE A 148 12.11 -10.08 16.45
N LEU A 149 12.71 -9.74 15.32
CA LEU A 149 12.88 -10.63 14.19
C LEU A 149 13.71 -11.88 14.54
N LEU A 150 14.86 -11.69 15.18
CA LEU A 150 15.76 -12.79 15.53
C LEU A 150 15.20 -13.69 16.64
N TYR A 151 14.63 -13.10 17.69
CA TYR A 151 14.34 -13.84 18.92
C TYR A 151 12.86 -14.20 19.12
N HIS A 152 11.94 -13.32 18.69
CA HIS A 152 10.49 -13.55 18.79
C HIS A 152 9.96 -14.28 17.55
N LEU A 153 10.25 -13.74 16.36
CA LEU A 153 9.75 -14.26 15.08
C LEU A 153 10.67 -15.31 14.44
N LYS A 154 11.90 -15.44 14.95
CA LYS A 154 12.94 -16.37 14.48
C LYS A 154 13.18 -16.28 12.97
N THR A 155 13.18 -15.09 12.40
CA THR A 155 13.45 -14.92 10.96
C THR A 155 14.91 -15.19 10.62
N GLU A 156 15.21 -15.25 9.33
CA GLU A 156 16.60 -15.36 8.86
C GLU A 156 17.41 -14.12 9.26
N MET A 157 18.70 -14.32 9.51
CA MET A 157 19.60 -13.28 10.02
C MET A 157 19.79 -12.14 9.02
N ASP A 158 19.83 -12.45 7.73
CA ASP A 158 19.94 -11.46 6.66
C ASP A 158 18.72 -10.55 6.56
N VAL A 159 17.49 -11.09 6.72
CA VAL A 159 16.27 -10.29 6.80
C VAL A 159 16.31 -9.36 8.02
N ALA A 160 16.74 -9.87 9.17
CA ALA A 160 16.88 -9.05 10.37
C ALA A 160 17.96 -7.97 10.23
N GLU A 161 19.04 -8.24 9.50
CA GLU A 161 20.12 -7.29 9.21
C GLU A 161 19.63 -6.14 8.31
N LEU A 162 18.88 -6.46 7.24
CA LEU A 162 18.24 -5.45 6.39
C LEU A 162 17.31 -4.53 7.22
N VAL A 163 16.54 -5.12 8.15
CA VAL A 163 15.71 -4.35 9.09
C VAL A 163 16.53 -3.54 10.09
N LEU A 164 17.73 -3.96 10.47
CA LEU A 164 18.60 -3.10 11.29
C LEU A 164 19.10 -1.88 10.50
N ASN A 165 19.29 -2.04 9.19
CA ASN A 165 20.00 -1.09 8.33
C ASN A 165 19.12 -0.11 7.55
N HIS A 166 17.80 -0.24 7.59
CA HIS A 166 16.91 0.52 6.70
C HIS A 166 16.94 2.06 6.89
N HIS A 167 17.60 2.57 7.94
CA HIS A 167 17.91 4.00 8.13
C HIS A 167 19.39 4.37 7.95
N GLU A 168 20.24 3.42 7.58
CA GLU A 168 21.64 3.67 7.20
C GLU A 168 21.71 4.46 5.88
N ARG A 169 22.84 5.12 5.63
CA ARG A 169 23.05 5.95 4.44
C ARG A 169 24.47 5.74 3.94
N ASN A 170 24.67 5.70 2.64
CA ASN A 170 25.96 5.38 2.03
C ASN A 170 27.13 6.27 2.50
N ASP A 171 26.86 7.49 2.96
CA ASP A 171 27.84 8.44 3.47
C ASP A 171 28.14 8.28 4.97
N GLY A 172 27.57 7.27 5.64
CA GLY A 172 27.72 7.05 7.09
C GLY A 172 26.84 7.96 7.96
N SER A 173 26.04 8.86 7.38
CA SER A 173 25.17 9.78 8.15
C SER A 173 23.92 9.11 8.73
N GLY A 174 23.72 7.83 8.44
CA GLY A 174 22.58 7.04 8.88
C GLY A 174 22.72 6.50 10.31
N TYR A 175 21.75 5.67 10.70
CA TYR A 175 21.68 5.06 12.02
C TYR A 175 21.05 3.66 11.92
N PRO A 176 21.24 2.76 12.91
CA PRO A 176 21.88 2.96 14.21
C PRO A 176 23.41 2.81 14.28
N ARG A 177 24.06 2.32 13.23
CA ARG A 177 25.49 1.96 13.20
C ARG A 177 26.37 2.95 12.44
N GLY A 178 25.80 3.78 11.57
CA GLY A 178 26.55 4.77 10.79
C GLY A 178 27.38 4.12 9.68
N LEU A 179 26.80 3.11 9.03
CA LEU A 179 27.49 2.32 8.00
C LEU A 179 27.66 3.09 6.70
N THR A 180 28.75 2.79 6.00
CA THR A 180 29.06 3.35 4.68
C THR A 180 28.71 2.39 3.54
N ASP A 181 28.81 2.86 2.29
CA ASP A 181 28.67 2.04 1.08
C ASP A 181 29.60 0.81 1.00
N LYS A 182 30.71 0.81 1.75
CA LYS A 182 31.63 -0.34 1.87
C LYS A 182 31.09 -1.46 2.74
N GLU A 183 30.13 -1.16 3.61
CA GLU A 183 29.58 -2.07 4.61
C GLU A 183 28.14 -2.47 4.29
N LEU A 184 27.40 -1.56 3.65
CA LEU A 184 26.04 -1.81 3.19
C LEU A 184 26.04 -2.62 1.90
N SER A 185 25.18 -3.64 1.85
CA SER A 185 24.94 -4.40 0.63
C SER A 185 24.02 -3.66 -0.33
N LEU A 186 24.00 -4.08 -1.59
CA LEU A 186 23.01 -3.58 -2.56
C LEU A 186 21.57 -3.82 -2.08
N ASN A 187 21.32 -4.93 -1.36
CA ASN A 187 20.02 -5.24 -0.79
C ASN A 187 19.60 -4.22 0.29
N ASP A 188 20.56 -3.78 1.14
CA ASP A 188 20.33 -2.69 2.09
C ASP A 188 19.96 -1.41 1.34
N GLY A 189 20.72 -1.08 0.29
CA GLY A 189 20.45 0.05 -0.59
C GLY A 189 19.02 0.03 -1.14
N VAL A 190 18.56 -1.10 -1.66
CA VAL A 190 17.19 -1.23 -2.19
C VAL A 190 16.15 -0.92 -1.12
N LEU A 191 16.29 -1.49 0.08
CA LEU A 191 15.34 -1.28 1.16
C LEU A 191 15.35 0.18 1.65
N ILE A 192 16.54 0.76 1.86
CA ILE A 192 16.72 2.15 2.26
C ILE A 192 15.99 3.10 1.28
N ILE A 193 16.19 2.89 -0.02
CA ILE A 193 15.60 3.75 -1.05
C ILE A 193 14.10 3.53 -1.18
N ALA A 194 13.62 2.29 -1.12
CA ALA A 194 12.19 2.00 -1.12
C ALA A 194 11.47 2.66 0.06
N ASN A 195 12.08 2.63 1.24
CA ASN A 195 11.58 3.28 2.46
C ASN A 195 11.55 4.81 2.32
N LEU A 196 12.62 5.41 1.80
CA LEU A 196 12.70 6.85 1.55
C LEU A 196 11.67 7.31 0.51
N LEU A 197 11.52 6.58 -0.59
CA LEU A 197 10.54 6.89 -1.63
C LEU A 197 9.11 6.95 -1.08
N ASP A 198 8.68 5.93 -0.34
CA ASP A 198 7.33 5.93 0.22
C ASP A 198 7.14 7.06 1.26
N ASN A 199 8.15 7.33 2.08
CA ASN A 199 8.12 8.45 3.03
C ASN A 199 8.00 9.82 2.36
N ILE A 200 8.66 10.03 1.22
CA ILE A 200 8.54 11.27 0.45
C ILE A 200 7.15 11.33 -0.20
N ILE A 201 6.74 10.26 -0.89
CA ILE A 201 5.44 10.20 -1.59
C ILE A 201 4.28 10.46 -0.64
N SER A 202 4.26 9.79 0.52
CA SER A 202 3.20 9.91 1.52
C SER A 202 3.11 11.26 2.20
N LYS A 203 4.18 12.07 2.20
CA LYS A 203 4.20 13.43 2.77
C LYS A 203 3.82 14.52 1.78
N THR A 204 3.80 14.21 0.49
CA THR A 204 3.47 15.21 -0.53
C THR A 204 1.98 15.29 -0.81
N ASN A 205 1.46 16.51 -0.99
CA ASN A 205 0.07 16.73 -1.41
C ASN A 205 -0.19 16.37 -2.87
N TYR A 206 0.85 15.97 -3.62
CA TYR A 206 0.77 15.62 -5.02
C TYR A 206 0.06 14.27 -5.21
N ALA A 207 -0.44 14.02 -6.42
CA ALA A 207 -1.11 12.78 -6.77
C ALA A 207 -0.63 12.22 -8.10
N GLY A 208 -0.49 10.90 -8.18
CA GLY A 208 -0.19 10.21 -9.44
C GLY A 208 1.25 10.40 -9.91
N TYR A 209 1.48 10.25 -11.21
CA TYR A 209 2.83 10.18 -11.77
C TYR A 209 3.65 11.48 -11.58
N GLU A 210 2.99 12.65 -11.59
CA GLU A 210 3.66 13.93 -11.33
C GLU A 210 4.20 14.01 -9.90
N ALA A 211 3.50 13.40 -8.94
CA ALA A 211 4.00 13.22 -7.58
C ALA A 211 5.24 12.35 -7.59
N LEU A 212 5.19 11.19 -8.23
CA LEU A 212 6.34 10.28 -8.30
C LEU A 212 7.56 10.96 -8.91
N SER A 213 7.43 11.54 -10.11
CA SER A 213 8.52 12.19 -10.82
C SER A 213 9.15 13.28 -9.95
N LYS A 214 8.34 14.19 -9.40
CA LYS A 214 8.83 15.23 -8.50
C LYS A 214 9.45 14.68 -7.21
N ASN A 215 8.90 13.61 -6.65
CA ASN A 215 9.41 13.00 -5.42
C ASN A 215 10.74 12.26 -5.66
N ILE A 216 10.91 11.64 -6.83
CA ILE A 216 12.20 11.07 -7.25
C ILE A 216 13.21 12.21 -7.48
N GLU A 217 12.81 13.33 -8.08
CA GLU A 217 13.68 14.50 -8.23
C GLU A 217 14.12 15.07 -6.87
N ILE A 218 13.20 15.20 -5.92
CA ILE A 218 13.50 15.59 -4.53
C ILE A 218 14.46 14.59 -3.90
N LEU A 219 14.18 13.29 -4.00
CA LEU A 219 15.06 12.24 -3.46
C LEU A 219 16.47 12.34 -4.05
N LEU A 220 16.59 12.47 -5.37
CA LEU A 220 17.88 12.56 -6.05
C LEU A 220 18.62 13.86 -5.70
N SER A 221 17.92 14.99 -5.58
CA SER A 221 18.55 16.27 -5.23
C SER A 221 19.01 16.32 -3.77
N GLU A 222 18.18 15.86 -2.83
CA GLU A 222 18.47 15.90 -1.38
C GLU A 222 19.39 14.77 -0.92
N HIS A 223 19.33 13.62 -1.57
CA HIS A 223 20.01 12.41 -1.12
C HIS A 223 21.01 11.83 -2.13
N SER A 224 21.32 12.48 -3.25
CA SER A 224 22.27 11.95 -4.27
C SER A 224 23.50 11.28 -3.66
N ASN A 225 24.21 11.90 -2.74
CA ASN A 225 25.44 11.34 -2.16
C ASN A 225 25.22 10.19 -1.15
N LYS A 226 23.96 9.87 -0.85
CA LYS A 226 23.51 8.87 0.13
C LYS A 226 22.89 7.62 -0.52
N ILE A 227 22.89 7.56 -1.86
CA ILE A 227 22.26 6.49 -2.66
C ILE A 227 23.34 5.75 -3.46
N PHE A 228 23.22 4.42 -3.54
CA PHE A 228 24.08 3.59 -4.39
C PHE A 228 23.98 4.02 -5.85
N PRO A 229 25.11 4.17 -6.58
CA PRO A 229 25.11 4.56 -7.99
C PRO A 229 24.17 3.73 -8.88
N GLU A 230 24.13 2.41 -8.67
CA GLU A 230 23.28 1.47 -9.40
C GLU A 230 21.80 1.79 -9.21
N ILE A 231 21.41 2.15 -7.99
CA ILE A 231 20.03 2.49 -7.66
C ILE A 231 19.64 3.85 -8.26
N LYS A 232 20.58 4.82 -8.34
CA LYS A 232 20.31 6.10 -9.00
C LYS A 232 19.88 5.92 -10.45
N ASN A 233 20.53 5.02 -11.18
CA ASN A 233 20.19 4.74 -12.57
C ASN A 233 18.74 4.23 -12.69
N VAL A 234 18.36 3.28 -11.83
CA VAL A 234 16.97 2.79 -11.77
C VAL A 234 15.98 3.91 -11.43
N LEU A 235 16.32 4.79 -10.48
CA LEU A 235 15.47 5.93 -10.14
C LEU A 235 15.32 6.92 -11.31
N HIS A 236 16.39 7.18 -12.07
CA HIS A 236 16.33 8.01 -13.28
C HIS A 236 15.45 7.38 -14.37
N GLU A 237 15.54 6.07 -14.57
CA GLU A 237 14.66 5.34 -15.48
C GLU A 237 13.20 5.45 -15.04
N LEU A 238 12.92 5.17 -13.75
CA LEU A 238 11.56 5.32 -13.18
C LEU A 238 11.04 6.77 -13.26
N PHE A 239 11.90 7.77 -13.16
CA PHE A 239 11.56 9.19 -13.32
C PHE A 239 11.18 9.53 -14.77
N THR A 240 11.85 8.91 -15.75
CA THR A 240 11.69 9.22 -17.18
C THR A 240 10.56 8.44 -17.85
N LEU A 241 9.91 7.48 -17.16
CA LEU A 241 8.74 6.73 -17.63
C LEU A 241 7.52 7.64 -17.95
N LYS A 242 7.51 8.28 -19.11
CA LYS A 242 6.35 9.05 -19.57
C LYS A 242 5.24 8.10 -20.03
N GLU A 243 4.18 7.95 -19.24
CA GLU A 243 2.86 7.66 -19.79
C GLU A 243 1.89 8.84 -19.61
N ASP A 244 1.34 9.22 -20.75
CA ASP A 244 0.37 10.27 -20.99
C ASP A 244 -0.97 9.91 -20.34
N ASN A 245 -1.23 10.38 -19.12
CA ASN A 245 -2.57 10.72 -18.62
C ASN A 245 -2.48 11.30 -17.20
N ARG A 246 -2.30 12.62 -17.18
CA ARG A 246 -2.26 13.45 -15.98
C ARG A 246 -3.62 13.38 -15.25
N THR A 247 -3.61 13.41 -13.91
CA THR A 247 -4.71 13.85 -13.03
C THR A 247 -5.93 12.93 -12.73
N GLN A 248 -5.79 11.67 -12.29
CA GLN A 248 -6.97 10.98 -11.70
C GLN A 248 -6.69 10.18 -10.42
N ARG A 249 -6.85 10.84 -9.24
CA ARG A 249 -7.12 10.18 -7.93
C ARG A 249 -8.45 9.41 -7.93
N ARG A 250 -9.37 9.76 -8.83
CA ARG A 250 -10.70 9.16 -9.01
C ARG A 250 -10.84 8.70 -10.46
N LEU A 251 -11.16 7.42 -10.67
CA LEU A 251 -11.33 6.88 -12.00
C LEU A 251 -12.70 7.29 -12.54
N LYS A 252 -12.72 8.14 -13.58
CA LYS A 252 -13.97 8.48 -14.28
C LYS A 252 -14.51 7.24 -14.98
N ILE A 253 -15.67 6.76 -14.54
CA ILE A 253 -16.40 5.65 -15.16
C ILE A 253 -17.84 6.09 -15.46
N LYS A 254 -18.54 5.28 -16.25
CA LYS A 254 -20.00 5.36 -16.39
C LYS A 254 -20.55 3.96 -16.24
N ALA A 255 -21.06 3.67 -15.05
CA ALA A 255 -21.67 2.38 -14.75
C ALA A 255 -23.05 2.61 -14.14
N LYS A 256 -24.06 1.89 -14.65
CA LYS A 256 -25.38 1.90 -14.02
C LYS A 256 -25.28 1.24 -12.67
N CYS A 257 -25.91 1.81 -11.66
CA CYS A 257 -25.99 1.25 -10.33
C CYS A 257 -27.37 1.45 -9.73
N ILE A 258 -27.67 0.64 -8.73
CA ILE A 258 -28.85 0.76 -7.89
C ILE A 258 -28.37 1.02 -6.48
N ILE A 259 -28.96 2.03 -5.85
CA ILE A 259 -28.78 2.30 -4.44
C ILE A 259 -30.05 1.88 -3.70
N GLU A 260 -29.90 1.06 -2.67
CA GLU A 260 -30.94 0.73 -1.70
C GLU A 260 -30.72 1.57 -0.44
N ASN A 261 -31.75 2.29 0.01
CA ASN A 261 -31.78 2.83 1.36
C ASN A 261 -32.06 1.68 2.34
N ILE A 262 -31.10 1.40 3.23
CA ILE A 262 -31.15 0.20 4.09
C ILE A 262 -32.38 0.21 4.99
N HIS A 263 -32.82 1.39 5.44
CA HIS A 263 -33.93 1.56 6.37
C HIS A 263 -35.28 1.53 5.67
N THR A 264 -35.44 2.35 4.62
CA THR A 264 -36.73 2.49 3.95
C THR A 264 -36.98 1.42 2.88
N LYS A 265 -35.96 0.63 2.53
CA LYS A 265 -35.98 -0.32 1.41
C LYS A 265 -36.35 0.30 0.06
N SER A 266 -36.14 1.61 -0.08
CA SER A 266 -36.34 2.34 -1.33
C SER A 266 -35.12 2.16 -2.25
N TYR A 267 -35.37 2.07 -3.55
CA TYR A 267 -34.33 1.85 -4.56
C TYR A 267 -34.21 3.04 -5.51
N TYR A 268 -32.98 3.48 -5.76
CA TYR A 268 -32.67 4.64 -6.58
C TYR A 268 -31.75 4.24 -7.74
N PRO A 269 -32.22 4.32 -8.99
CA PRO A 269 -31.34 4.14 -10.14
C PRO A 269 -30.36 5.32 -10.20
N CYS A 270 -29.08 4.98 -10.36
CA CYS A 270 -27.98 5.92 -10.32
C CYS A 270 -26.97 5.58 -11.43
N GLU A 271 -26.08 6.52 -11.74
CA GLU A 271 -24.90 6.29 -12.57
C GLU A 271 -23.65 6.60 -11.75
N ILE A 272 -22.73 5.63 -11.62
CA ILE A 272 -21.41 5.88 -11.05
C ILE A 272 -20.62 6.71 -12.05
N THR A 273 -20.18 7.90 -11.62
CA THR A 273 -19.38 8.84 -12.41
C THR A 273 -17.91 8.78 -12.04
N ASN A 274 -17.59 8.43 -10.79
CA ASN A 274 -16.23 8.21 -10.32
C ASN A 274 -16.16 7.05 -9.33
N ILE A 275 -15.01 6.38 -9.27
CA ILE A 275 -14.71 5.34 -8.29
C ILE A 275 -13.29 5.48 -7.74
N SER A 276 -13.11 5.12 -6.46
CA SER A 276 -11.86 5.12 -5.70
C SER A 276 -11.91 4.01 -4.64
N SER A 277 -10.80 3.68 -3.98
CA SER A 277 -10.73 2.64 -2.94
C SER A 277 -11.71 2.89 -1.79
N GLY A 278 -11.82 4.15 -1.36
CA GLY A 278 -12.66 4.51 -0.22
C GLY A 278 -14.15 4.73 -0.55
N GLY A 279 -14.55 4.72 -1.83
CA GLY A 279 -15.89 5.16 -2.20
C GLY A 279 -16.11 5.49 -3.67
N ILE A 280 -17.27 6.06 -3.95
CA ILE A 280 -17.76 6.35 -5.30
C ILE A 280 -18.39 7.74 -5.36
N GLU A 281 -18.45 8.28 -6.57
CA GLU A 281 -19.32 9.38 -6.91
C GLU A 281 -20.45 8.83 -7.79
N ILE A 282 -21.67 9.20 -7.46
CA ILE A 282 -22.84 8.85 -8.24
C ILE A 282 -23.60 10.09 -8.69
N SER A 283 -24.32 9.94 -9.79
CA SER A 283 -25.30 10.89 -10.27
C SER A 283 -26.68 10.25 -10.34
N THR A 284 -27.70 10.96 -9.88
CA THR A 284 -29.10 10.50 -9.90
C THR A 284 -30.07 11.66 -10.14
N SER A 285 -31.26 11.35 -10.66
CA SER A 285 -32.36 12.31 -10.82
C SER A 285 -33.20 12.47 -9.56
N THR A 286 -33.03 11.59 -8.57
CA THR A 286 -33.80 11.58 -7.33
C THR A 286 -32.95 12.04 -6.19
N GLU A 287 -33.45 12.95 -5.38
CA GLU A 287 -32.75 13.39 -4.18
C GLU A 287 -32.70 12.25 -3.15
N LEU A 288 -31.52 12.00 -2.60
CA LEU A 288 -31.32 11.08 -1.49
C LEU A 288 -31.58 11.86 -0.19
N HIS A 289 -32.71 11.58 0.44
CA HIS A 289 -33.24 12.40 1.55
C HIS A 289 -32.70 12.06 2.95
N ASP A 290 -31.71 11.18 3.07
CA ASP A 290 -31.35 10.60 4.37
C ASP A 290 -29.84 10.59 4.66
N ALA A 291 -29.47 10.90 5.91
CA ALA A 291 -28.12 10.71 6.45
C ALA A 291 -27.79 9.23 6.78
N PHE A 292 -28.65 8.31 6.35
CA PHE A 292 -28.56 6.89 6.68
C PHE A 292 -27.62 6.12 5.74
N ALA A 293 -27.27 4.90 6.16
CA ALA A 293 -26.46 4.00 5.37
C ALA A 293 -27.27 3.46 4.17
N TYR A 294 -26.62 3.43 3.02
CA TYR A 294 -27.12 2.92 1.76
C TYR A 294 -26.39 1.61 1.41
N LYS A 295 -27.00 0.76 0.59
CA LYS A 295 -26.29 -0.32 -0.12
C LYS A 295 -26.22 0.02 -1.59
N ILE A 296 -25.07 -0.15 -2.21
CA ILE A 296 -24.93 -0.03 -3.65
C ILE A 296 -24.66 -1.37 -4.32
N THR A 297 -25.35 -1.59 -5.44
CA THR A 297 -25.09 -2.69 -6.36
C THR A 297 -24.89 -2.16 -7.78
N SER A 298 -23.82 -2.57 -8.45
CA SER A 298 -23.47 -2.15 -9.81
C SER A 298 -22.67 -3.23 -10.53
N ARG A 299 -23.01 -3.48 -11.79
CA ARG A 299 -22.11 -4.16 -12.75
C ARG A 299 -21.33 -3.08 -13.47
N ILE A 300 -20.04 -3.00 -13.21
CA ILE A 300 -19.15 -2.02 -13.85
C ILE A 300 -18.62 -2.59 -15.16
N THR A 301 -18.17 -3.85 -15.16
CA THR A 301 -17.81 -4.62 -16.36
C THR A 301 -18.24 -6.07 -16.21
N ASP A 302 -17.97 -6.91 -17.20
CA ASP A 302 -18.24 -8.35 -17.11
C ASP A 302 -17.49 -9.05 -15.98
N ASN A 303 -16.37 -8.47 -15.53
CA ASN A 303 -15.50 -9.03 -14.50
C ASN A 303 -15.41 -8.14 -13.24
N LEU A 304 -16.23 -7.08 -13.14
CA LEU A 304 -16.16 -6.10 -12.05
C LEU A 304 -17.56 -5.69 -11.59
N TYR A 305 -17.86 -5.98 -10.33
CA TYR A 305 -19.15 -5.73 -9.72
C TYR A 305 -18.97 -5.20 -8.30
N ILE A 306 -19.82 -4.25 -7.93
CA ILE A 306 -20.09 -3.87 -6.55
C ILE A 306 -21.39 -4.56 -6.17
N LYS A 307 -21.42 -5.33 -5.09
CA LYS A 307 -22.64 -6.02 -4.64
C LYS A 307 -22.95 -5.69 -3.19
N ASP A 308 -24.15 -5.14 -2.97
CA ASP A 308 -24.78 -4.86 -1.68
C ASP A 308 -23.87 -4.13 -0.69
N LYS A 309 -23.01 -3.26 -1.23
CA LYS A 309 -21.92 -2.64 -0.49
C LYS A 309 -22.43 -1.47 0.33
N VAL A 310 -22.24 -1.52 1.66
CA VAL A 310 -22.72 -0.47 2.56
C VAL A 310 -21.89 0.80 2.40
N CYS A 311 -22.56 1.94 2.22
CA CYS A 311 -21.94 3.25 2.07
C CYS A 311 -22.76 4.37 2.75
N LYS A 312 -22.11 5.51 2.98
CA LYS A 312 -22.70 6.72 3.54
C LYS A 312 -22.42 7.91 2.65
N VAL A 313 -23.39 8.80 2.52
CA VAL A 313 -23.19 10.09 1.85
C VAL A 313 -22.22 10.92 2.69
N ILE A 314 -21.11 11.36 2.07
CA ILE A 314 -20.10 12.22 2.72
C ILE A 314 -20.15 13.66 2.21
N TRP A 315 -20.67 13.88 1.00
CA TRP A 315 -20.93 15.19 0.44
C TRP A 315 -21.96 15.06 -0.69
N ASN A 316 -22.66 16.15 -0.97
CA ASN A 316 -23.53 16.27 -2.13
C ASN A 316 -23.22 17.57 -2.90
N LYS A 317 -23.57 17.58 -4.19
CA LYS A 317 -23.53 18.77 -5.02
C LYS A 317 -24.79 18.79 -5.89
N PRO A 318 -25.71 19.74 -5.66
CA PRO A 318 -26.81 19.97 -6.57
C PRO A 318 -26.27 20.42 -7.94
N SER A 319 -26.81 19.86 -9.02
CA SER A 319 -26.55 20.30 -10.39
C SER A 319 -27.89 20.45 -11.12
N SER A 320 -27.96 21.31 -12.14
CA SER A 320 -29.22 21.54 -12.87
C SER A 320 -29.75 20.25 -13.48
N GLY A 321 -30.81 19.70 -12.88
CA GLY A 321 -31.50 18.48 -13.30
C GLY A 321 -30.92 17.15 -12.78
N LYS A 322 -29.83 17.15 -11.99
CA LYS A 322 -29.28 15.94 -11.35
C LYS A 322 -28.62 16.25 -10.01
N PHE A 323 -28.69 15.30 -9.10
CA PHE A 323 -27.95 15.30 -7.85
C PHE A 323 -26.66 14.50 -7.99
N ILE A 324 -25.56 15.03 -7.49
CA ILE A 324 -24.27 14.34 -7.42
C ILE A 324 -23.96 14.07 -5.95
N TYR A 325 -23.62 12.83 -5.62
CA TYR A 325 -23.26 12.43 -4.27
C TYR A 325 -21.90 11.75 -4.25
N GLY A 326 -21.09 12.09 -3.25
CA GLY A 326 -19.96 11.28 -2.84
C GLY A 326 -20.39 10.31 -1.76
N LEU A 327 -20.16 9.03 -1.99
CA LEU A 327 -20.47 7.95 -1.05
C LEU A 327 -19.17 7.30 -0.58
N LYS A 328 -19.00 7.16 0.73
CA LYS A 328 -17.88 6.44 1.35
C LYS A 328 -18.34 5.07 1.83
N PHE A 329 -17.56 4.03 1.58
CA PHE A 329 -17.90 2.68 2.06
C PHE A 329 -17.69 2.56 3.57
N ASP A 330 -18.61 1.88 4.27
CA ASP A 330 -18.55 1.70 5.73
C ASP A 330 -17.42 0.77 6.17
N SER A 331 -17.04 -0.17 5.30
CA SER A 331 -15.88 -1.04 5.47
C SER A 331 -14.90 -0.80 4.32
N PRO A 332 -13.84 0.02 4.51
CA PRO A 332 -12.81 0.25 3.49
C PRO A 332 -12.05 -1.03 3.11
N ASN A 333 -12.13 -2.09 3.93
CA ASN A 333 -11.42 -3.37 3.72
C ASN A 333 -12.25 -4.44 2.98
N GLU A 334 -13.54 -4.22 2.76
CA GLU A 334 -14.33 -5.13 1.94
C GLU A 334 -14.23 -4.63 0.49
N ASN A 335 -13.30 -5.22 -0.23
CA ASN A 335 -13.08 -5.16 -1.67
C ASN A 335 -14.27 -4.57 -2.47
N ILE A 336 -14.01 -3.47 -3.19
CA ILE A 336 -14.89 -3.01 -4.28
C ILE A 336 -15.13 -4.12 -5.30
N VAL A 337 -14.17 -5.04 -5.43
CA VAL A 337 -14.24 -6.21 -6.31
C VAL A 337 -14.44 -7.44 -5.45
N SER A 338 -15.68 -7.70 -5.05
CA SER A 338 -16.06 -9.06 -4.67
C SER A 338 -15.85 -9.95 -5.91
N LYS A 339 -14.73 -10.70 -5.92
CA LYS A 339 -14.30 -11.62 -6.98
C LYS A 339 -15.47 -12.33 -7.67
N LEU A 340 -15.38 -12.44 -9.00
CA LEU A 340 -15.59 -13.71 -9.68
C LEU A 340 -14.28 -14.09 -10.36
N VAL A 341 -13.45 -14.86 -9.65
CA VAL A 341 -12.53 -15.80 -10.31
C VAL A 341 -12.90 -17.25 -10.01
N ASN A 342 -13.78 -17.53 -9.03
CA ASN A 342 -14.22 -18.90 -8.81
C ASN A 342 -15.76 -18.95 -8.80
N ASN A 343 -16.28 -19.77 -9.71
CA ASN A 343 -17.66 -20.24 -9.87
C ASN A 343 -18.61 -19.34 -10.67
N LEU A 344 -18.58 -19.51 -11.99
CA LEU A 344 -19.78 -19.61 -12.84
C LEU A 344 -19.46 -20.57 -14.01
N GLU A 345 -19.76 -21.85 -13.82
CA GLU A 345 -20.53 -22.59 -14.84
C GLU A 345 -21.99 -22.11 -14.77
#